data_AF-A0A4P6MV60-F1
#
_entry.id   AF-A0A4P6MV60-F1
#
_cell.length_a   1.000
_cell.length_b   1.000
_cell.length_c   1.000
_cell.angle_alpha   90.00
_cell.angle_beta   90.00
_cell.angle_gamma   90.00
#
_symmetry.space_group_name_H-M   'P 1'
#
loop_
_entity.id
_entity.type
_entity.pdbx_description
1 polymer ?
#
loop_
_entity_poly.entity_id
_entity_poly.type
_entity_poly.pdbx_seq_one_letter_code
_entity_poly.pdbx_strand_id
1 'polypeptide(L)'
;MSSGRLVLLATSPRVSPGLLSRDAWRSLESADRVLAADGGDALPLALVDDGVGVEVIASTTARERARELVAAARGSVVLWAGSPDGDPGLSDAIAAEISRLEDAPEVEVLVGSWDVEGGRLLDAVAVMDRLRSPGGCAWVAAQDHASLAPFVMEEAHEVTEALEAVIADPDDVRLRADLTDELGDLLFQVLFHARVAADHVGAPFTVDDVAAALVDKLVRRNPHVFADAQAETLEEIEAQWQAIKLQEKAARADDR
;
A
#
# COMPACT_ATOMS: atom_id res chain seq x y z
N MET A 1 31.87 -4.55 29.11
CA MET A 1 31.02 -5.48 28.33
C MET A 1 30.35 -4.62 27.29
N SER A 2 30.30 -5.05 26.02
CA SER A 2 29.59 -4.26 25.01
C SER A 2 28.15 -4.10 25.47
N SER A 3 27.68 -2.85 25.60
CA SER A 3 26.24 -2.60 25.59
C SER A 3 25.70 -3.26 24.31
N GLY A 4 24.63 -4.04 24.43
CA GLY A 4 24.06 -4.70 23.26
C GLY A 4 23.26 -3.70 22.42
N ARG A 5 22.63 -4.17 21.34
CA ARG A 5 21.95 -3.30 20.37
C ARG A 5 20.59 -3.88 20.02
N LEU A 6 19.57 -3.03 19.97
CA LEU A 6 18.24 -3.32 19.48
C LEU A 6 17.97 -2.49 18.24
N VAL A 7 17.83 -3.16 17.09
CA VAL A 7 17.50 -2.54 15.81
C VAL A 7 16.02 -2.76 15.53
N LEU A 8 15.27 -1.67 15.35
CA LEU A 8 13.87 -1.71 14.91
C LEU A 8 13.84 -1.57 13.39
N LEU A 9 13.66 -2.69 12.68
CA LEU A 9 13.60 -2.69 11.22
C LEU A 9 12.21 -2.25 10.76
N ALA A 10 12.11 -1.00 10.32
CA ALA A 10 10.90 -0.44 9.74
C ALA A 10 10.87 -0.70 8.24
N THR A 11 9.81 -1.33 7.74
CA THR A 11 9.61 -1.56 6.30
C THR A 11 8.27 -1.01 5.87
N SER A 12 8.18 -0.55 4.63
CA SER A 12 6.89 -0.23 4.03
C SER A 12 6.11 -1.53 3.81
N PRO A 13 4.86 -1.64 4.31
CA PRO A 13 3.97 -2.76 4.00
C PRO A 13 3.43 -2.70 2.57
N ARG A 14 3.79 -1.65 1.80
CA ARG A 14 3.26 -1.33 0.47
C ARG A 14 4.25 -1.66 -0.64
N VAL A 15 5.36 -2.30 -0.31
CA VAL A 15 6.34 -2.82 -1.27
C VAL A 15 6.52 -4.31 -1.03
N SER A 16 7.01 -5.03 -2.04
CA SER A 16 7.27 -6.46 -1.92
C SER A 16 8.18 -6.74 -0.71
N PRO A 17 7.82 -7.71 0.14
CA PRO A 17 8.66 -8.09 1.27
C PRO A 17 10.01 -8.61 0.74
N GLY A 18 11.10 -8.31 1.46
CA GLY A 18 12.47 -8.63 1.02
C GLY A 18 13.17 -7.53 0.21
N LEU A 19 12.45 -6.51 -0.30
CA LEU A 19 13.08 -5.31 -0.84
C LEU A 19 13.60 -4.43 0.30
N LEU A 20 14.83 -4.72 0.75
CA LEU A 20 15.49 -4.01 1.84
C LEU A 20 16.69 -3.20 1.37
N SER A 21 16.96 -2.10 2.07
CA SER A 21 18.17 -1.32 1.93
C SER A 21 19.40 -2.17 2.26
N ARG A 22 20.55 -1.80 1.69
CA ARG A 22 21.81 -2.52 1.94
C ARG A 22 22.15 -2.60 3.44
N ASP A 23 21.87 -1.54 4.19
CA ASP A 23 22.18 -1.49 5.62
C ASP A 23 21.21 -2.34 6.44
N ALA A 24 19.95 -2.48 6.00
CA ALA A 24 19.01 -3.44 6.58
C ALA A 24 19.48 -4.89 6.37
N TRP A 25 19.93 -5.25 5.16
CA TRP A 25 20.50 -6.58 4.92
C TRP A 25 21.73 -6.86 5.77
N ARG A 26 22.67 -5.91 5.88
CA ARG A 26 23.84 -6.05 6.76
C ARG A 26 23.46 -6.19 8.24
N SER A 27 22.45 -5.46 8.68
CA SER A 27 21.96 -5.54 10.06
C SER A 27 21.32 -6.91 10.33
N LEU A 28 20.57 -7.45 9.37
CA LEU A 28 20.02 -8.82 9.46
C LEU A 28 21.12 -9.89 9.51
N GLU A 29 22.14 -9.78 8.66
CA GLU A 29 23.27 -10.73 8.63
C GLU A 29 24.15 -10.67 9.89
N SER A 30 24.20 -9.53 10.58
CA SER A 30 25.02 -9.33 11.78
C SER A 30 24.24 -9.46 13.09
N ALA A 31 22.91 -9.60 13.03
CA ALA A 31 22.09 -9.80 14.21
C ALA A 31 22.33 -11.19 14.79
N ASP A 32 22.51 -11.26 16.12
CA ASP A 32 22.55 -12.53 16.84
C ASP A 32 21.17 -13.19 16.84
N ARG A 33 20.11 -12.38 16.84
CA ARG A 33 18.71 -12.81 16.85
C ARG A 33 17.83 -11.87 16.04
N VAL A 34 16.93 -12.43 15.24
CA VAL A 34 15.86 -11.71 14.55
C VAL A 34 14.54 -12.11 15.17
N LEU A 35 13.79 -11.15 15.69
CA LEU A 35 12.54 -11.37 16.41
C LEU A 35 11.37 -10.75 15.65
N ALA A 36 10.19 -11.37 15.72
CA ALA A 36 8.95 -10.86 15.13
C ALA A 36 7.73 -11.10 16.03
N ALA A 37 6.66 -10.34 15.81
CA ALA A 37 5.40 -10.51 16.55
C ALA A 37 4.60 -11.71 16.02
N ASP A 38 4.58 -11.89 14.71
CA ASP A 38 3.89 -12.97 14.02
C ASP A 38 4.80 -13.54 12.91
N GLY A 39 4.95 -14.87 12.86
CA GLY A 39 5.72 -15.53 11.81
C GLY A 39 4.96 -15.62 10.48
N GLY A 40 3.65 -15.34 10.48
CA GLY A 40 2.80 -15.29 9.29
C GLY A 40 2.81 -13.94 8.58
N ASP A 41 3.43 -12.91 9.15
CA ASP A 41 3.55 -11.61 8.49
C ASP A 41 4.48 -11.67 7.28
N ALA A 42 4.22 -10.82 6.29
CA ALA A 42 4.91 -10.84 5.01
C ALA A 42 6.44 -10.68 5.11
N LEU A 43 6.91 -9.81 6.01
CA LEU A 43 8.35 -9.59 6.22
C LEU A 43 9.03 -10.81 6.87
N PRO A 44 8.57 -11.33 8.04
CA PRO A 44 9.08 -12.58 8.61
C PRO A 44 9.10 -13.76 7.64
N LEU A 45 8.04 -13.94 6.84
CA LEU A 45 8.00 -14.99 5.82
C LEU A 45 9.09 -14.84 4.76
N ALA A 46 9.28 -13.62 4.22
CA ALA A 46 10.32 -13.36 3.23
C ALA A 46 11.73 -13.56 3.80
N LEU A 47 11.97 -13.12 5.05
CA LEU A 47 13.24 -13.35 5.74
C LEU A 47 13.55 -14.84 5.88
N VAL A 48 12.55 -15.65 6.25
CA VAL A 48 12.71 -17.11 6.39
C VAL A 48 12.98 -17.77 5.03
N ASP A 49 12.32 -17.32 3.96
CA ASP A 49 12.55 -17.83 2.59
C ASP A 49 13.98 -17.54 2.12
N ASP A 50 14.55 -16.40 2.54
CA ASP A 50 15.94 -16.02 2.31
C ASP A 50 16.94 -16.66 3.30
N GLY A 51 16.47 -17.57 4.16
CA GLY A 51 17.30 -18.33 5.10
C GLY A 51 17.68 -17.59 6.38
N VAL A 52 17.05 -16.46 6.68
CA VAL A 52 17.22 -15.73 7.94
C VAL A 52 16.35 -16.38 9.01
N GLY A 53 16.96 -16.79 10.13
CA GLY A 53 16.22 -17.36 11.26
C GLY A 53 15.42 -16.29 12.01
N VAL A 54 14.09 -16.40 12.00
CA VAL A 54 13.17 -15.50 12.72
C VAL A 54 12.53 -16.23 13.90
N GLU A 55 12.65 -15.66 15.10
CA GLU A 55 12.01 -16.15 16.32
C GLU A 55 10.75 -15.32 16.62
N VAL A 56 9.61 -15.99 16.81
CA VAL A 56 8.36 -15.32 17.19
C VAL A 56 8.29 -15.18 18.70
N ILE A 57 8.06 -13.97 19.19
CA ILE A 57 7.88 -13.71 20.62
C ILE A 57 6.39 -13.64 20.99
N ALA A 58 6.02 -14.19 22.15
CA ALA A 58 4.62 -14.33 22.56
C ALA A 58 3.98 -13.04 23.12
N SER A 59 4.75 -11.94 23.21
CA SER A 59 4.28 -10.67 23.76
C SER A 59 3.13 -10.06 22.95
N THR A 60 2.03 -9.74 23.66
CA THR A 60 0.80 -9.25 23.01
C THR A 60 0.62 -7.74 23.12
N THR A 61 1.27 -7.10 24.08
CA THR A 61 1.21 -5.65 24.28
C THR A 61 2.54 -4.98 23.96
N ALA A 62 2.51 -3.73 23.48
CA ALA A 62 3.71 -2.94 23.22
C ALA A 62 4.66 -2.86 24.43
N ARG A 63 4.11 -2.82 25.66
CA ARG A 63 4.90 -2.80 26.90
C ARG A 63 5.59 -4.13 27.20
N GLU A 64 4.88 -5.25 27.07
CA GLU A 64 5.49 -6.57 27.24
C GLU A 64 6.57 -6.81 26.18
N ARG A 65 6.26 -6.44 24.94
CA ARG A 65 7.17 -6.53 23.80
C ARG A 65 8.44 -5.71 24.02
N ALA A 66 8.30 -4.45 24.40
CA ALA A 66 9.43 -3.59 24.72
C ALA A 66 10.34 -4.20 25.80
N ARG A 67 9.77 -4.77 26.87
CA ARG A 67 10.55 -5.44 27.92
C ARG A 67 11.31 -6.64 27.40
N GLU A 68 10.65 -7.48 26.62
CA GLU A 68 11.24 -8.68 26.04
C GLU A 68 12.37 -8.34 25.08
N LEU A 69 12.16 -7.37 24.17
CA LEU A 69 13.17 -6.89 23.23
C LEU A 69 14.37 -6.24 23.92
N VAL A 70 14.14 -5.35 24.88
CA VAL A 70 15.22 -4.69 25.64
C VAL A 70 15.99 -5.71 26.47
N ALA A 71 15.33 -6.70 27.07
CA ALA A 71 15.99 -7.77 27.80
C ALA A 71 16.82 -8.67 26.87
N ALA A 72 16.28 -9.05 25.70
CA ALA A 72 16.96 -9.86 24.70
C ALA A 72 18.23 -9.15 24.19
N ALA A 73 18.15 -7.84 23.96
CA ALA A 73 19.26 -7.03 23.45
C ALA A 73 20.38 -6.77 24.46
N ARG A 74 20.30 -7.27 25.70
CA ARG A 74 21.39 -7.09 26.67
C ARG A 74 22.59 -7.97 26.31
N GLY A 75 23.64 -7.33 25.81
CA GLY A 75 24.88 -8.02 25.42
C GLY A 75 24.78 -8.83 24.12
N SER A 76 23.73 -8.61 23.32
CA SER A 76 23.55 -9.19 22.00
C SER A 76 23.00 -8.14 21.02
N VAL A 77 23.12 -8.40 19.72
CA VAL A 77 22.48 -7.62 18.66
C VAL A 77 21.15 -8.29 18.31
N VAL A 78 20.05 -7.63 18.68
CA VAL A 78 18.70 -8.07 18.38
C VAL A 78 18.12 -7.17 17.30
N LEU A 79 17.56 -7.77 16.26
CA LEU A 79 16.77 -7.07 15.27
C LEU A 79 15.30 -7.44 15.43
N TRP A 80 14.45 -6.43 15.49
CA TRP A 80 12.99 -6.56 15.44
C TRP A 80 12.51 -6.38 14.00
N ALA A 81 11.93 -7.43 13.42
CA ALA A 81 11.20 -7.34 12.16
C ALA A 81 9.84 -6.69 12.44
N GLY A 82 9.67 -5.45 11.99
CA GLY A 82 8.48 -4.65 12.26
C GLY A 82 7.19 -5.26 11.70
N SER A 83 6.11 -5.10 12.46
CA SER A 83 4.77 -5.51 12.07
C SER A 83 4.22 -4.59 10.95
N PRO A 84 3.33 -5.07 10.06
CA PRO A 84 2.76 -4.27 8.98
C PRO A 84 2.01 -3.01 9.42
N ASP A 85 1.49 -3.00 10.65
CA ASP A 85 0.80 -1.85 11.26
C ASP A 85 1.75 -0.83 11.90
N GLY A 86 3.07 -1.06 11.79
CA GLY A 86 4.11 -0.19 12.34
C GLY A 86 4.32 -0.33 13.84
N ASP A 87 3.82 -1.42 14.46
CA ASP A 87 3.93 -1.68 15.90
C ASP A 87 3.47 -0.51 16.79
N PRO A 88 2.17 -0.17 16.80
CA PRO A 88 1.65 0.99 17.52
C PRO A 88 2.08 1.04 19.00
N GLY A 89 2.75 2.14 19.36
CA GLY A 89 3.19 2.40 20.74
C GLY A 89 4.45 1.65 21.19
N LEU A 90 5.07 0.85 20.33
CA LEU A 90 6.29 0.09 20.68
C LEU A 90 7.48 1.01 20.96
N SER A 91 7.71 2.03 20.14
CA SER A 91 8.82 2.99 20.31
C SER A 91 8.76 3.71 21.66
N ASP A 92 7.58 4.19 22.06
CA ASP A 92 7.36 4.84 23.35
C ASP A 92 7.58 3.86 24.51
N ALA A 93 7.12 2.62 24.36
CA ALA A 93 7.31 1.58 25.36
C ALA A 93 8.80 1.22 25.53
N ILE A 94 9.56 1.12 24.44
CA ILE A 94 11.00 0.87 24.45
C ILE A 94 11.73 2.01 25.16
N ALA A 95 11.43 3.26 24.82
CA ALA A 95 11.99 4.44 25.48
C ALA A 95 11.72 4.44 27.00
N ALA A 96 10.50 4.06 27.40
CA ALA A 96 10.11 3.96 28.80
C ALA A 96 10.80 2.83 29.57
N GLU A 97 11.19 1.73 28.90
CA GLU A 97 11.93 0.64 29.52
C GLU A 97 13.42 0.97 29.65
N ILE A 98 14.03 1.53 28.61
CA ILE A 98 15.45 1.94 28.57
C ILE A 98 15.76 3.01 29.62
N SER A 99 14.85 3.97 29.81
CA SER A 99 15.03 5.04 30.79
C SER A 99 15.15 4.56 32.25
N ARG A 100 14.81 3.29 32.52
CA ARG A 100 14.89 2.67 33.85
C ARG A 100 16.19 1.90 34.07
N LEU A 101 17.03 1.77 33.05
CA LEU A 101 18.23 0.94 33.08
C LEU A 101 19.48 1.81 33.20
N GLU A 102 20.42 1.41 34.05
CA GLU A 102 21.73 2.07 34.14
C GLU A 102 22.62 1.71 32.95
N ASP A 103 22.54 0.46 32.46
CA ASP A 103 23.25 -0.04 31.29
C ASP A 103 22.23 -0.59 30.29
N ALA A 104 21.75 0.32 29.43
CA ALA A 104 20.74 0.01 28.43
C ALA A 104 21.39 -0.34 27.09
N PRO A 105 20.76 -1.22 26.28
CA PRO A 105 21.21 -1.45 24.92
C PRO A 105 21.04 -0.18 24.07
N GLU A 106 21.90 -0.01 23.07
CA GLU A 106 21.71 1.00 22.03
C GLU A 106 20.46 0.69 21.22
N VAL A 107 19.63 1.70 20.94
CA VAL A 107 18.43 1.53 20.10
C VAL A 107 18.56 2.35 18.85
N GLU A 108 18.26 1.71 17.73
CA GLU A 108 18.24 2.31 16.41
C GLU A 108 16.95 1.94 15.70
N VAL A 109 16.39 2.90 14.97
CA VAL A 109 15.35 2.63 13.97
C VAL A 109 16.03 2.59 12.62
N LEU A 110 15.98 1.45 11.96
CA LEU A 110 16.57 1.24 10.64
C LEU A 110 15.45 1.11 9.61
N VAL A 111 15.43 2.03 8.65
CA VAL A 111 14.47 1.96 7.55
C VAL A 111 14.98 0.99 6.49
N GLY A 112 14.31 -0.15 6.38
CA GLY A 112 14.58 -1.19 5.38
C GLY A 112 13.98 -0.84 4.03
N SER A 113 12.79 -0.27 4.00
CA SER A 113 12.14 0.13 2.75
C SER A 113 11.22 1.33 2.97
N TRP A 114 10.92 2.04 1.88
CA TRP A 114 10.11 3.24 1.88
C TRP A 114 8.85 3.04 1.06
N ASP A 115 7.81 3.77 1.42
CA ASP A 115 6.63 3.89 0.57
C ASP A 115 7.02 4.50 -0.78
N VAL A 116 6.40 3.99 -1.83
CA VAL A 116 6.45 4.58 -3.15
C VAL A 116 5.23 5.48 -3.37
N GLU A 117 5.35 6.44 -4.28
CA GLU A 117 4.20 7.22 -4.72
C GLU A 117 3.09 6.30 -5.22
N GLY A 118 1.85 6.56 -4.80
CA GLY A 118 0.70 5.70 -5.07
C GLY A 118 0.56 4.49 -4.15
N GLY A 119 1.53 4.19 -3.27
CA GLY A 119 1.48 3.01 -2.39
C GLY A 119 0.24 2.96 -1.49
N ARG A 120 -0.33 4.11 -1.12
CA ARG A 120 -1.58 4.21 -0.33
C ARG A 120 -2.79 3.57 -1.00
N LEU A 121 -2.74 3.34 -2.32
CA LEU A 121 -3.77 2.57 -3.02
C LEU A 121 -3.85 1.13 -2.50
N LEU A 122 -2.73 0.52 -2.09
CA LEU A 122 -2.74 -0.82 -1.52
C LEU A 122 -3.48 -0.87 -0.19
N ASP A 123 -3.39 0.18 0.63
CA ASP A 123 -4.18 0.29 1.85
C ASP A 123 -5.68 0.37 1.51
N ALA A 124 -6.04 1.16 0.49
CA ALA A 124 -7.43 1.30 0.07
C ALA A 124 -8.01 -0.04 -0.44
N VAL A 125 -7.21 -0.82 -1.19
CA VAL A 125 -7.57 -2.17 -1.62
C VAL A 125 -7.79 -3.09 -0.42
N ALA A 126 -6.86 -3.09 0.55
CA ALA A 126 -6.96 -3.92 1.75
C ALA A 126 -8.17 -3.54 2.62
N VAL A 127 -8.44 -2.25 2.79
CA VAL A 127 -9.61 -1.74 3.52
C VAL A 127 -10.90 -2.16 2.82
N MET A 128 -10.98 -2.00 1.50
CA MET A 128 -12.15 -2.41 0.71
C MET A 128 -12.41 -3.91 0.82
N ASP A 129 -11.37 -4.74 0.73
CA ASP A 129 -11.52 -6.18 0.94
C ASP A 129 -12.01 -6.49 2.35
N ARG A 130 -11.41 -5.88 3.38
CA ARG A 130 -11.81 -6.10 4.78
C ARG A 130 -13.26 -5.71 5.03
N LEU A 131 -13.72 -4.60 4.42
CA LEU A 131 -15.09 -4.12 4.54
C LEU A 131 -16.10 -5.10 3.93
N ARG A 132 -15.77 -5.77 2.83
CA ARG A 132 -16.67 -6.73 2.17
C ARG A 132 -16.59 -8.15 2.71
N SER A 133 -15.41 -8.56 3.18
CA SER A 133 -15.14 -9.90 3.69
C SER A 133 -15.90 -10.21 5.01
N PRO A 134 -16.07 -11.49 5.37
CA PRO A 134 -16.78 -11.89 6.59
C PRO A 134 -16.26 -11.17 7.85
N GLY A 135 -17.20 -10.70 8.70
CA GLY A 135 -16.90 -9.87 9.86
C GLY A 135 -16.60 -8.40 9.53
N GLY A 136 -16.76 -7.99 8.27
CA GLY A 136 -16.73 -6.60 7.80
C GLY A 136 -18.10 -5.90 7.91
N CYS A 137 -18.34 -4.93 7.02
CA CYS A 137 -19.54 -4.12 6.98
C CYS A 137 -20.70 -4.84 6.25
N ALA A 138 -21.81 -5.07 6.96
CA ALA A 138 -22.97 -5.76 6.40
C ALA A 138 -23.61 -5.02 5.20
N TRP A 139 -23.56 -3.67 5.20
CA TRP A 139 -24.06 -2.89 4.07
C TRP A 139 -23.19 -3.10 2.84
N VAL A 140 -21.86 -3.07 2.99
CA VAL A 140 -20.90 -3.29 1.89
C VAL A 140 -21.05 -4.69 1.28
N ALA A 141 -21.20 -5.70 2.14
CA ALA A 141 -21.40 -7.08 1.70
C ALA A 141 -22.71 -7.29 0.92
N ALA A 142 -23.74 -6.48 1.19
CA ALA A 142 -25.04 -6.58 0.53
C ALA A 142 -25.10 -5.89 -0.85
N GLN A 143 -24.10 -5.09 -1.23
CA GLN A 143 -24.12 -4.35 -2.49
C GLN A 143 -23.72 -5.22 -3.69
N ASP A 144 -24.33 -4.90 -4.83
CA ASP A 144 -24.00 -5.42 -6.15
C ASP A 144 -23.78 -4.28 -7.16
N HIS A 145 -23.44 -4.60 -8.42
CA HIS A 145 -23.21 -3.57 -9.43
C HIS A 145 -24.45 -2.70 -9.70
N ALA A 146 -25.66 -3.25 -9.58
CA ALA A 146 -26.88 -2.52 -9.89
C ALA A 146 -27.23 -1.54 -8.77
N SER A 147 -27.06 -1.92 -7.51
CA SER A 147 -27.27 -1.03 -6.36
C SER A 147 -26.23 0.09 -6.30
N LEU A 148 -25.02 -0.16 -6.82
CA LEU A 148 -23.93 0.81 -6.80
C LEU A 148 -23.93 1.80 -7.98
N ALA A 149 -24.53 1.44 -9.11
CA ALA A 149 -24.49 2.26 -10.33
C ALA A 149 -24.96 3.72 -10.17
N PRO A 150 -26.00 4.04 -9.36
CA PRO A 150 -26.39 5.44 -9.13
C PRO A 150 -25.29 6.27 -8.46
N PHE A 151 -24.56 5.69 -7.50
CA PHE A 151 -23.53 6.42 -6.76
C PHE A 151 -22.37 6.83 -7.67
N VAL A 152 -21.99 6.00 -8.66
CA VAL A 152 -20.98 6.40 -9.66
C VAL A 152 -21.32 7.73 -10.35
N MET A 153 -22.60 7.96 -10.63
CA MET A 153 -23.04 9.22 -11.24
C MET A 153 -23.05 10.37 -10.24
N GLU A 154 -23.43 10.10 -8.99
CA GLU A 154 -23.43 11.06 -7.87
C GLU A 154 -22.02 11.57 -7.59
N GLU A 155 -21.06 10.67 -7.30
CA GLU A 155 -19.66 11.04 -7.04
C GLU A 155 -19.05 11.81 -8.22
N ALA A 156 -19.41 11.45 -9.46
CA ALA A 156 -18.91 12.17 -10.64
C ALA A 156 -19.46 13.60 -10.73
N HIS A 157 -20.67 13.86 -10.25
CA HIS A 157 -21.21 15.21 -10.16
C HIS A 157 -20.54 15.98 -9.01
N GLU A 158 -20.35 15.37 -7.84
CA GLU A 158 -19.69 16.01 -6.70
C GLU A 158 -18.23 16.39 -7.02
N VAL A 159 -17.48 15.50 -7.69
CA VAL A 159 -16.15 15.85 -8.24
C VAL A 159 -16.23 17.03 -9.21
N THR A 160 -17.26 17.11 -10.04
CA THR A 160 -17.43 18.22 -10.99
C THR A 160 -17.69 19.53 -10.24
N GLU A 161 -18.55 19.53 -9.23
CA GLU A 161 -18.83 20.70 -8.40
C GLU A 161 -17.57 21.16 -7.63
N ALA A 162 -16.80 20.23 -7.06
CA ALA A 162 -15.55 20.55 -6.38
C ALA A 162 -14.49 21.11 -7.35
N LEU A 163 -14.41 20.60 -8.58
CA LEU A 163 -13.54 21.14 -9.62
C LEU A 163 -13.92 22.58 -9.99
N GLU A 164 -15.21 22.86 -10.17
CA GLU A 164 -15.70 24.22 -10.48
C GLU A 164 -15.29 25.21 -9.38
N ALA A 165 -15.38 24.80 -8.11
CA ALA A 165 -14.96 25.62 -6.98
C ALA A 165 -13.43 25.88 -6.98
N VAL A 166 -12.61 24.84 -7.18
CA VAL A 166 -11.14 24.97 -7.25
C VAL A 166 -10.72 25.81 -8.47
N ILE A 167 -11.42 25.74 -9.60
CA ILE A 167 -11.12 26.59 -10.76
C ILE A 167 -11.40 28.06 -10.45
N ALA A 168 -12.43 28.36 -9.66
CA ALA A 168 -12.77 29.72 -9.27
C ALA A 168 -11.77 30.31 -8.26
N ASP A 169 -11.21 29.49 -7.36
CA ASP A 169 -10.17 29.88 -6.41
C ASP A 169 -9.13 28.75 -6.19
N PRO A 170 -8.06 28.70 -7.01
CA PRO A 170 -7.12 27.58 -7.03
C PRO A 170 -6.18 27.51 -5.83
N ASP A 171 -6.03 28.62 -5.09
CA ASP A 171 -5.11 28.72 -3.95
C ASP A 171 -5.82 28.47 -2.60
N ASP A 172 -7.15 28.33 -2.58
CA ASP A 172 -7.89 27.98 -1.36
C ASP A 172 -7.65 26.51 -0.97
N VAL A 173 -6.88 26.34 0.12
CA VAL A 173 -6.52 25.03 0.67
C VAL A 173 -7.71 24.17 1.07
N ARG A 174 -8.86 24.76 1.40
CA ARG A 174 -10.08 24.03 1.77
C ARG A 174 -10.74 23.44 0.55
N LEU A 175 -10.91 24.22 -0.51
CA LEU A 175 -11.50 23.73 -1.77
C LEU A 175 -10.66 22.61 -2.39
N ARG A 176 -9.32 22.71 -2.27
CA ARG A 176 -8.44 21.62 -2.71
C ARG A 176 -8.56 20.36 -1.85
N ALA A 177 -8.84 20.50 -0.55
CA ALA A 177 -9.10 19.37 0.33
C ALA A 177 -10.43 18.71 -0.04
N ASP A 178 -11.49 19.50 -0.22
CA ASP A 178 -12.80 19.03 -0.67
C ASP A 178 -12.66 18.25 -2.01
N LEU A 179 -11.97 18.81 -3.02
CA LEU A 179 -11.69 18.08 -4.27
C LEU A 179 -10.91 16.77 -4.06
N THR A 180 -10.00 16.73 -3.08
CA THR A 180 -9.23 15.51 -2.77
C THR A 180 -10.15 14.43 -2.19
N ASP A 181 -11.08 14.83 -1.33
CA ASP A 181 -12.07 13.93 -0.72
C ASP A 181 -13.02 13.38 -1.79
N GLU A 182 -13.59 14.24 -2.65
CA GLU A 182 -14.50 13.79 -3.73
C GLU A 182 -13.81 12.87 -4.76
N LEU A 183 -12.54 13.16 -5.12
CA LEU A 183 -11.75 12.25 -5.96
C LEU A 183 -11.50 10.91 -5.26
N GLY A 184 -11.39 10.92 -3.93
CA GLY A 184 -11.31 9.73 -3.09
C GLY A 184 -12.59 8.90 -3.15
N ASP A 185 -13.76 9.52 -3.09
CA ASP A 185 -15.05 8.83 -3.15
C ASP A 185 -15.33 8.25 -4.54
N LEU A 186 -14.95 8.95 -5.60
CA LEU A 186 -14.98 8.39 -6.95
C LEU A 186 -14.02 7.19 -7.11
N LEU A 187 -12.82 7.25 -6.52
CA LEU A 187 -11.90 6.12 -6.47
C LEU A 187 -12.50 4.95 -5.65
N PHE A 188 -13.18 5.24 -4.54
CA PHE A 188 -13.87 4.24 -3.73
C PHE A 188 -14.90 3.47 -4.57
N GLN A 189 -15.68 4.13 -5.43
CA GLN A 189 -16.62 3.43 -6.32
C GLN A 189 -15.91 2.44 -7.26
N VAL A 190 -14.74 2.81 -7.81
CA VAL A 190 -13.93 1.91 -8.65
C VAL A 190 -13.47 0.68 -7.85
N LEU A 191 -12.94 0.89 -6.65
CA LEU A 191 -12.49 -0.19 -5.76
C LEU A 191 -13.65 -1.10 -5.37
N PHE A 192 -14.81 -0.53 -5.07
CA PHE A 192 -15.99 -1.27 -4.65
C PHE A 192 -16.51 -2.16 -5.78
N HIS A 193 -16.67 -1.62 -6.99
CA HIS A 193 -17.06 -2.42 -8.14
C HIS A 193 -16.04 -3.52 -8.47
N ALA A 194 -14.74 -3.24 -8.40
CA ALA A 194 -13.71 -4.26 -8.62
C ALA A 194 -13.77 -5.38 -7.57
N ARG A 195 -14.02 -5.03 -6.30
CA ARG A 195 -14.14 -6.03 -5.23
C ARG A 195 -15.44 -6.84 -5.32
N VAL A 196 -16.55 -6.23 -5.76
CA VAL A 196 -17.80 -6.96 -6.10
C VAL A 196 -17.55 -7.95 -7.23
N ALA A 197 -16.85 -7.53 -8.28
CA ALA A 197 -16.55 -8.36 -9.44
C ALA A 197 -15.68 -9.58 -9.09
N ALA A 198 -14.78 -9.44 -8.12
CA ALA A 198 -13.95 -10.53 -7.63
C ALA A 198 -14.76 -11.71 -7.05
N ASP A 199 -16.00 -11.49 -6.61
CA ASP A 199 -16.90 -12.57 -6.13
C ASP A 199 -17.54 -13.39 -7.27
N HIS A 200 -17.41 -12.96 -8.53
CA HIS A 200 -18.09 -13.60 -9.65
C HIS A 200 -17.46 -14.96 -9.98
N VAL A 201 -18.23 -16.04 -9.88
CA VAL A 201 -17.72 -17.43 -10.00
C VAL A 201 -17.16 -17.78 -11.39
N GLY A 202 -17.74 -17.24 -12.46
CA GLY A 202 -17.40 -17.65 -13.84
C GLY A 202 -16.46 -16.73 -14.60
N ALA A 203 -16.29 -15.51 -14.13
CA ALA A 203 -15.61 -14.42 -14.84
C ALA A 203 -15.25 -13.28 -13.86
N PRO A 204 -14.49 -13.58 -12.79
CA PRO A 204 -14.07 -12.55 -11.86
C PRO A 204 -13.06 -11.61 -12.52
N PHE A 205 -13.03 -10.38 -12.03
CA PHE A 205 -11.90 -9.46 -12.24
C PHE A 205 -11.64 -8.70 -10.94
N THR A 206 -10.42 -8.20 -10.77
CA THR A 206 -9.98 -7.47 -9.58
C THR A 206 -9.63 -6.03 -9.92
N VAL A 207 -9.22 -5.26 -8.91
CA VAL A 207 -8.69 -3.91 -9.11
C VAL A 207 -7.42 -3.92 -9.98
N ASP A 208 -6.62 -4.98 -9.90
CA ASP A 208 -5.40 -5.13 -10.70
C ASP A 208 -5.75 -5.32 -12.18
N ASP A 209 -6.82 -6.06 -12.48
CA ASP A 209 -7.31 -6.20 -13.86
C ASP A 209 -7.81 -4.86 -14.42
N VAL A 210 -8.51 -4.07 -13.59
CA VAL A 210 -8.96 -2.71 -13.97
C VAL A 210 -7.76 -1.79 -14.24
N ALA A 211 -6.76 -1.82 -13.36
CA ALA A 211 -5.54 -1.03 -13.50
C ALA A 211 -4.72 -1.46 -14.72
N ALA A 212 -4.55 -2.77 -14.94
CA ALA A 212 -3.87 -3.31 -16.12
C ALA A 212 -4.59 -2.89 -17.41
N ALA A 213 -5.91 -3.03 -17.47
CA ALA A 213 -6.70 -2.59 -18.62
C ALA A 213 -6.61 -1.08 -18.87
N LEU A 214 -6.43 -0.26 -17.83
CA LEU A 214 -6.15 1.18 -17.96
C LEU A 214 -4.75 1.43 -18.49
N VAL A 215 -3.72 0.84 -17.88
CA VAL A 215 -2.31 0.99 -18.25
C VAL A 215 -2.08 0.57 -19.70
N ASP A 216 -2.52 -0.63 -20.08
CA ASP A 216 -2.35 -1.16 -21.44
C ASP A 216 -2.97 -0.23 -22.49
N LYS A 217 -4.14 0.33 -22.18
CA LYS A 217 -4.86 1.27 -23.04
C LYS A 217 -4.12 2.62 -23.13
N LEU A 218 -3.61 3.15 -22.02
CA LEU A 218 -2.87 4.42 -22.02
C LEU A 218 -1.52 4.28 -22.72
N VAL A 219 -0.79 3.18 -22.49
CA VAL A 219 0.47 2.89 -23.19
C VAL A 219 0.23 2.74 -24.69
N ARG A 220 -0.74 1.91 -25.08
CA ARG A 220 -1.06 1.67 -26.49
C ARG A 220 -1.52 2.92 -27.23
N ARG A 221 -2.29 3.80 -26.58
CA ARG A 221 -2.83 5.02 -27.21
C ARG A 221 -1.89 6.22 -27.17
N ASN A 222 -0.77 6.13 -26.46
CA ASN A 222 0.28 7.15 -26.42
C ASN A 222 1.62 6.61 -26.93
N PRO A 223 1.71 6.07 -28.17
CA PRO A 223 2.96 5.53 -28.69
C PRO A 223 4.03 6.61 -28.91
N HIS A 224 3.65 7.89 -28.91
CA HIS A 224 4.59 9.01 -28.93
C HIS A 224 5.30 9.22 -27.58
N VAL A 225 4.78 8.65 -26.48
CA VAL A 225 5.43 8.66 -25.16
C VAL A 225 6.15 7.33 -24.90
N PHE A 226 5.53 6.20 -25.27
CA PHE A 226 5.97 4.86 -24.87
C PHE A 226 6.58 4.00 -25.98
N ALA A 227 6.70 4.52 -27.20
CA ALA A 227 7.28 3.84 -28.35
C ALA A 227 7.96 4.85 -29.30
N ASP A 228 8.13 4.49 -30.58
CA ASP A 228 8.88 5.30 -31.55
C ASP A 228 8.00 6.23 -32.40
N ALA A 229 6.69 6.31 -32.15
CA ALA A 229 5.81 7.18 -32.93
C ALA A 229 6.16 8.66 -32.68
N GLN A 230 5.98 9.50 -33.70
CA GLN A 230 6.20 10.94 -33.58
C GLN A 230 4.84 11.64 -33.57
N ALA A 231 4.61 12.45 -32.55
CA ALA A 231 3.50 13.40 -32.46
C ALA A 231 3.94 14.52 -31.50
N GLU A 232 4.14 15.73 -32.01
CA GLU A 232 4.69 16.85 -31.24
C GLU A 232 3.62 17.92 -30.94
N THR A 233 2.59 18.03 -31.79
CA THR A 233 1.50 18.99 -31.57
C THR A 233 0.27 18.34 -30.95
N LEU A 234 -0.56 19.16 -30.30
CA LEU A 234 -1.83 18.71 -29.71
C LEU A 234 -2.73 18.07 -30.79
N GLU A 235 -2.80 18.67 -31.97
CA GLU A 235 -3.61 18.15 -33.08
C GLU A 235 -3.11 16.79 -33.57
N GLU A 236 -1.78 16.60 -33.64
CA GLU A 236 -1.17 15.32 -34.02
C GLU A 236 -1.45 14.24 -32.98
N ILE A 237 -1.34 14.58 -31.69
CA ILE A 237 -1.62 13.69 -30.56
C ILE A 237 -3.10 13.28 -30.56
N GLU A 238 -4.02 14.24 -30.72
CA GLU A 238 -5.46 13.97 -30.79
C GLU A 238 -5.83 13.10 -31.99
N ALA A 239 -5.27 13.40 -33.18
CA ALA A 239 -5.51 12.63 -34.39
C ALA A 239 -5.01 11.18 -34.23
N GLN A 240 -3.81 10.99 -33.66
CA GLN A 240 -3.25 9.68 -33.37
C GLN A 240 -4.14 8.91 -32.37
N TRP A 241 -4.58 9.56 -31.29
CA TRP A 241 -5.47 8.95 -30.30
C TRP A 241 -6.78 8.47 -30.92
N GLN A 242 -7.43 9.30 -31.73
CA GLN A 242 -8.69 8.91 -32.39
C GLN A 242 -8.48 7.79 -33.40
N ALA A 243 -7.38 7.79 -34.16
CA ALA A 243 -7.06 6.72 -35.11
C ALA A 243 -6.92 5.36 -34.41
N ILE A 244 -6.17 5.31 -33.31
CA ILE A 244 -5.99 4.07 -32.51
C ILE A 244 -7.34 3.63 -31.91
N LYS A 245 -8.13 4.56 -31.38
CA LYS A 245 -9.47 4.26 -30.83
C LYS A 245 -10.41 3.66 -31.88
N LEU A 246 -10.33 4.10 -33.15
CA LEU A 246 -11.12 3.54 -34.25
C LEU A 246 -10.68 2.11 -34.59
N GLN A 247 -9.37 1.85 -34.63
CA GLN A 247 -8.82 0.52 -34.87
C GLN A 247 -9.25 -0.48 -33.79
N GLU A 248 -9.18 -0.08 -32.52
CA GLU A 248 -9.61 -0.93 -31.40
C GLU A 248 -11.10 -1.28 -31.47
N LYS A 249 -11.95 -0.34 -31.89
CA LYS A 249 -13.38 -0.59 -32.07
C LYS A 249 -13.65 -1.60 -33.18
N ALA A 250 -12.89 -1.53 -34.28
CA ALA A 250 -13.00 -2.48 -35.37
C ALA A 250 -12.59 -3.90 -34.92
N ALA A 251 -11.44 -4.04 -34.25
CA ALA A 251 -10.97 -5.33 -33.74
C ALA A 251 -11.96 -6.00 -32.77
N ARG A 252 -12.57 -5.23 -31.85
CA ARG A 252 -13.60 -5.75 -30.92
C ARG A 252 -14.91 -6.16 -31.60
N ALA A 253 -15.18 -5.63 -32.80
CA ALA A 253 -16.37 -6.01 -33.56
C ALA A 253 -16.15 -7.32 -34.33
N ASP A 254 -14.92 -7.60 -34.75
CA ASP A 254 -14.54 -8.85 -35.45
C ASP A 254 -14.39 -10.05 -34.49
N ASP A 255 -14.09 -9.81 -33.21
CA ASP A 255 -13.99 -10.86 -32.16
C ASP A 255 -15.34 -11.28 -31.55
N ARG A 256 -16.47 -10.70 -31.98
CA ARG A 256 -17.84 -10.98 -31.49
C ARG A 256 -18.66 -11.79 -32.49
#